data_AF-A0A7J6WDW9-F1
#
_entry.id   AF-A0A7J6WDW9-F1
#
_cell.length_a   1.000
_cell.length_b   1.000
_cell.length_c   1.000
_cell.angle_alpha   90.00
_cell.angle_beta   90.00
_cell.angle_gamma   90.00
#
_symmetry.space_group_name_H-M   'P 1'
#
loop_
_entity.id
_entity.type
_entity.pdbx_description
1 polymer ?
#
loop_
_entity_poly.entity_id
_entity_poly.type
_entity_poly.pdbx_seq_one_letter_code
_entity_poly.pdbx_strand_id
1 'polypeptide(L)'
;MSDDAKGLEKVLYLSIGARVMLRANLCTQYGLVNGAMGTIVDIVYASGCGSPFDIPLAIMVDFDSYCGLPFRSGTNIVPIAPQTSNWKTSSGTSCQRNQLPVVLSWAITVHKSQGLTLDRAVVDIGEKESLGLTFVALSRTRKLSDLAFSPMFTFERLHKIGKCAGLKPRLDEEERLRIMATANMS
;
A
#
# COMPACT_ATOMS: atom_id res chain seq x y z
N MET A 1 16.48 0.78 1.90
CA MET A 1 16.71 -0.41 1.03
C MET A 1 15.67 -0.60 -0.07
N SER A 2 14.37 -0.35 0.16
CA SER A 2 13.36 -0.16 -0.92
C SER A 2 12.94 1.30 -1.10
N ASP A 3 12.95 2.11 -0.03
CA ASP A 3 12.64 3.55 -0.12
C ASP A 3 13.65 4.34 -0.98
N ASP A 4 14.95 4.00 -0.92
CA ASP A 4 15.98 4.65 -1.75
C ASP A 4 15.75 4.42 -3.26
N ALA A 5 15.11 3.30 -3.61
CA ALA A 5 14.82 2.92 -5.00
C ALA A 5 13.42 3.37 -5.46
N LYS A 6 12.81 4.37 -4.80
CA LYS A 6 11.46 4.89 -5.12
C LYS A 6 10.36 3.81 -5.10
N GLY A 7 10.47 2.82 -4.21
CA GLY A 7 9.45 1.81 -4.02
C GLY A 7 9.55 0.58 -4.93
N LEU A 8 10.62 0.45 -5.72
CA LEU A 8 10.93 -0.78 -6.46
C LEU A 8 11.56 -1.83 -5.53
N GLU A 9 10.98 -3.03 -5.46
CA GLU A 9 11.50 -4.12 -4.64
C GLU A 9 12.79 -4.72 -5.22
N LYS A 10 13.65 -5.24 -4.35
CA LYS A 10 14.92 -5.88 -4.77
C LYS A 10 14.65 -7.25 -5.43
N VAL A 11 13.71 -8.01 -4.86
CA VAL A 11 13.28 -9.32 -5.35
C VAL A 11 11.76 -9.35 -5.29
N LEU A 12 11.13 -9.78 -6.37
CA LEU A 12 9.68 -9.81 -6.50
C LEU A 12 9.26 -11.19 -7.00
N TYR A 13 8.50 -11.91 -6.19
CA TYR A 13 7.92 -13.20 -6.58
C TYR A 13 6.50 -12.95 -7.05
N LEU A 14 6.21 -13.23 -8.32
CA LEU A 14 4.89 -13.05 -8.91
C LEU A 14 4.36 -14.37 -9.45
N SER A 15 3.04 -14.52 -9.38
CA SER A 15 2.32 -15.59 -10.05
C SER A 15 1.02 -15.04 -10.61
N ILE A 16 0.51 -15.70 -11.65
CA ILE A 16 -0.85 -15.45 -12.11
C ILE A 16 -1.82 -15.69 -10.95
N GLY A 17 -2.81 -14.82 -10.80
CA GLY A 17 -3.76 -14.79 -9.69
C GLY A 17 -3.27 -14.07 -8.43
N ALA A 18 -2.01 -13.62 -8.37
CA ALA A 18 -1.51 -12.89 -7.22
C ALA A 18 -2.16 -11.50 -7.09
N ARG A 19 -2.57 -11.15 -5.87
CA ARG A 19 -2.94 -9.78 -5.50
C ARG A 19 -1.71 -8.90 -5.44
N VAL A 20 -1.75 -7.76 -6.13
CA VAL A 20 -0.66 -6.79 -6.17
C VAL A 20 -1.15 -5.37 -5.89
N MET A 21 -0.23 -4.54 -5.38
CA MET A 21 -0.40 -3.11 -5.18
C MET A 21 0.60 -2.35 -6.04
N LEU A 22 0.11 -1.37 -6.80
CA LEU A 22 0.93 -0.46 -7.59
C LEU A 22 1.70 0.50 -6.66
N ARG A 23 2.98 0.73 -6.95
CA ARG A 23 3.89 1.60 -6.18
C ARG A 23 4.30 2.87 -6.92
N ALA A 24 3.71 3.12 -8.08
CA ALA A 24 3.95 4.29 -8.91
C ALA A 24 2.63 4.93 -9.37
N ASN A 25 2.66 6.23 -9.63
CA ASN A 25 1.55 6.89 -10.33
C ASN A 25 1.79 6.75 -11.83
N LEU A 26 0.92 6.01 -12.51
CA LEU A 26 0.99 5.83 -13.97
C LEU A 26 -0.04 6.70 -14.68
N CYS A 27 -1.29 6.66 -14.21
CA CYS A 27 -2.38 7.42 -14.80
C CYS A 27 -3.43 7.74 -13.72
N THR A 28 -3.22 8.86 -13.03
CA THR A 28 -4.04 9.27 -11.89
C THR A 28 -5.51 9.50 -12.28
N GLN A 29 -5.75 10.05 -13.48
CA GLN A 29 -7.09 10.29 -14.03
C GLN A 29 -7.94 9.02 -14.21
N TYR A 30 -7.30 7.86 -14.38
CA TYR A 30 -7.98 6.57 -14.59
C TYR A 30 -7.83 5.62 -13.40
N GLY A 31 -7.37 6.11 -12.24
CA GLY A 31 -7.24 5.31 -11.02
C GLY A 31 -5.93 4.51 -10.88
N LEU A 32 -4.98 4.64 -11.81
CA LEU A 32 -3.65 3.99 -11.72
C LEU A 32 -2.70 4.84 -10.87
N VAL A 33 -2.95 4.84 -9.56
CA VAL A 33 -2.21 5.59 -8.54
C VAL A 33 -1.39 4.65 -7.65
N ASN A 34 -0.41 5.20 -6.95
CA ASN A 34 0.29 4.49 -5.88
C ASN A 34 -0.73 4.03 -4.82
N GLY A 35 -0.76 2.73 -4.53
CA GLY A 35 -1.77 2.09 -3.70
C GLY A 35 -2.90 1.41 -4.47
N ALA A 36 -3.00 1.59 -5.80
CA ALA A 36 -4.00 0.91 -6.60
C ALA A 36 -3.81 -0.61 -6.53
N MET A 37 -4.89 -1.31 -6.20
CA MET A 37 -4.91 -2.76 -6.03
C MET A 37 -5.39 -3.45 -7.29
N GLY A 38 -4.83 -4.62 -7.57
CA GLY A 38 -5.27 -5.44 -8.68
C GLY A 38 -4.83 -6.90 -8.57
N THR A 39 -5.22 -7.68 -9.56
CA THR A 39 -4.91 -9.11 -9.66
C THR A 39 -4.15 -9.37 -10.95
N ILE A 40 -3.03 -10.10 -10.85
CA ILE A 40 -2.25 -10.48 -12.04
C ILE A 40 -3.05 -11.50 -12.85
N VAL A 41 -3.32 -11.18 -14.12
CA VAL A 41 -4.01 -12.05 -15.06
C VAL A 41 -3.03 -12.81 -15.94
N ASP A 42 -1.92 -12.18 -16.31
CA ASP A 42 -0.91 -12.77 -17.20
C ASP A 42 0.48 -12.15 -16.99
N ILE A 43 1.53 -12.87 -17.38
CA ILE A 43 2.92 -12.43 -17.31
C ILE A 43 3.57 -12.65 -18.68
N VAL A 44 3.96 -11.55 -19.32
CA VAL A 44 4.49 -11.56 -20.69
C VAL A 44 6.01 -11.50 -20.66
N TYR A 45 6.66 -12.54 -21.16
CA TYR A 45 8.12 -12.62 -21.32
C TYR A 45 8.54 -12.37 -22.77
N ALA A 46 9.78 -11.94 -22.97
CA ALA A 46 10.38 -11.87 -24.30
C ALA A 46 10.57 -13.28 -24.88
N SER A 47 10.56 -13.40 -26.21
CA SER A 47 10.76 -14.70 -26.87
C SER A 47 12.11 -15.30 -26.51
N GLY A 48 12.11 -16.53 -25.98
CA GLY A 48 13.31 -17.20 -25.49
C GLY A 48 13.69 -16.86 -24.03
N CYS A 49 12.93 -15.98 -23.38
CA CYS A 49 13.00 -15.69 -21.94
C CYS A 49 11.75 -16.26 -21.25
N GLY A 50 11.88 -16.66 -19.99
CA GLY A 50 10.81 -17.34 -19.25
C GLY A 50 11.32 -18.07 -18.00
N SER A 51 12.58 -17.86 -17.65
CA SER A 51 13.10 -18.28 -16.36
C SER A 51 12.42 -17.49 -15.23
N PRO A 52 12.22 -18.07 -14.04
CA PRO A 52 11.73 -17.34 -12.86
C PRO A 52 12.58 -16.12 -12.48
N PHE A 53 13.81 -16.02 -12.99
CA PHE A 53 14.73 -14.92 -12.73
C PHE A 53 14.69 -13.82 -13.80
N ASP A 54 14.02 -14.05 -14.93
CA ASP A 54 13.92 -13.06 -16.00
C ASP A 54 12.92 -11.98 -15.60
N ILE A 55 13.25 -10.72 -15.88
CA ILE A 55 12.29 -9.63 -15.74
C ILE A 55 11.32 -9.74 -16.93
N PRO A 56 9.99 -9.85 -16.69
CA PRO A 56 9.03 -9.90 -17.77
C PRO A 56 8.95 -8.56 -18.51
N LEU A 57 8.56 -8.60 -19.79
CA LEU A 57 8.30 -7.39 -20.59
C LEU A 57 7.15 -6.57 -19.99
N ALA A 58 6.11 -7.25 -19.53
CA ALA A 58 5.00 -6.65 -18.81
C ALA A 58 4.24 -7.70 -18.01
N ILE A 59 3.55 -7.26 -16.97
CA ILE A 59 2.47 -8.02 -16.33
C ILE A 59 1.12 -7.43 -16.73
N MET A 60 0.13 -8.28 -16.95
CA MET A 60 -1.24 -7.87 -17.18
C MET A 60 -1.97 -7.88 -15.84
N VAL A 61 -2.46 -6.73 -15.40
CA VAL A 61 -3.12 -6.58 -14.10
C VAL A 61 -4.54 -6.07 -14.30
N ASP A 62 -5.50 -6.78 -13.73
CA ASP A 62 -6.88 -6.33 -13.60
C ASP A 62 -6.98 -5.48 -12.32
N PHE A 63 -7.11 -4.16 -12.48
CA PHE A 63 -7.12 -3.21 -11.36
C PHE A 63 -8.55 -2.94 -10.87
N ASP A 64 -8.76 -3.07 -9.56
CA ASP A 64 -10.06 -2.95 -8.91
C ASP A 64 -10.74 -1.60 -9.19
N SER A 65 -9.94 -0.52 -9.23
CA SER A 65 -10.42 0.87 -9.36
C SER A 65 -10.13 1.51 -10.71
N TYR A 66 -9.72 0.73 -11.71
CA TYR A 66 -9.41 1.28 -13.04
C TYR A 66 -10.69 1.63 -13.79
N CYS A 67 -10.76 2.88 -14.28
CA CYS A 67 -11.92 3.41 -15.00
C CYS A 67 -11.55 3.95 -16.40
N GLY A 68 -10.32 3.71 -16.86
CA GLY A 68 -9.85 4.15 -18.16
C GLY A 68 -10.27 3.23 -19.30
N LEU A 69 -9.71 3.51 -20.49
CA LEU A 69 -9.94 2.66 -21.67
C LEU A 69 -9.36 1.27 -21.44
N PRO A 70 -10.15 0.21 -21.68
CA PRO A 70 -9.70 -1.15 -21.45
C PRO A 70 -8.70 -1.58 -22.52
N PHE A 71 -7.67 -2.35 -22.16
CA PHE A 71 -6.69 -2.89 -23.13
C PHE A 71 -7.36 -3.87 -24.12
N ARG A 72 -8.37 -4.61 -23.66
CA ARG A 72 -9.25 -5.45 -24.49
C ARG A 72 -10.69 -5.12 -24.15
N SER A 73 -11.56 -5.02 -25.17
CA SER A 73 -12.98 -4.70 -24.97
C SER A 73 -13.61 -5.55 -23.86
N GLY A 74 -14.09 -4.88 -22.81
CA GLY A 74 -14.77 -5.53 -21.67
C GLY A 74 -13.89 -5.95 -20.50
N THR A 75 -12.59 -5.62 -20.45
CA THR A 75 -11.73 -5.94 -19.29
C THR A 75 -10.98 -4.74 -18.74
N ASN A 76 -10.81 -4.63 -17.42
CA ASN A 76 -10.02 -3.56 -16.79
C ASN A 76 -8.52 -3.90 -16.72
N ILE A 77 -8.05 -4.71 -17.67
CA ILE A 77 -6.67 -5.19 -17.71
C ILE A 77 -5.77 -4.09 -18.26
N VAL A 78 -4.68 -3.82 -17.54
CA VAL A 78 -3.67 -2.85 -17.93
C VAL A 78 -2.29 -3.53 -17.98
N PRO A 79 -1.52 -3.36 -19.07
CA PRO A 79 -0.13 -3.81 -19.11
C PRO A 79 0.76 -2.90 -18.25
N ILE A 80 1.49 -3.50 -17.32
CA ILE A 80 2.46 -2.82 -16.45
C ILE A 80 3.86 -3.27 -16.84
N ALA A 81 4.61 -2.35 -17.43
CA ALA A 81 6.00 -2.56 -17.82
C ALA A 81 6.97 -2.25 -16.67
N PRO A 82 8.17 -2.87 -16.65
CA PRO A 82 9.24 -2.51 -15.72
C PRO A 82 9.58 -1.03 -15.81
N GLN A 83 9.84 -0.42 -14.65
CA GLN A 83 10.31 0.95 -14.52
C GLN A 83 11.73 0.98 -14.00
N THR A 84 12.50 1.95 -14.48
CA THR A 84 13.85 2.16 -14.02
C THR A 84 13.93 3.36 -13.07
N SER A 85 14.39 3.10 -11.85
CA SER A 85 14.62 4.11 -10.82
C SER A 85 16.11 4.38 -10.67
N ASN A 86 16.47 5.66 -10.61
CA ASN A 86 17.83 6.14 -10.37
C ASN A 86 17.88 6.92 -9.05
N TRP A 87 18.89 6.67 -8.22
CA TRP A 87 19.12 7.38 -6.98
C TRP A 87 20.62 7.50 -6.66
N LYS A 88 20.96 8.37 -5.71
CA LYS A 88 22.32 8.49 -5.17
C LYS A 88 22.33 7.98 -3.73
N THR A 89 23.34 7.21 -3.37
CA THR A 89 23.58 6.81 -1.98
C THR A 89 24.15 7.98 -1.17
N SER A 90 24.14 7.85 0.15
CA SER A 90 24.79 8.81 1.07
C SER A 90 26.30 8.95 0.80
N SER A 91 26.94 7.93 0.21
CA SER A 91 28.33 7.96 -0.26
C SER A 91 28.54 8.67 -1.60
N GLY A 92 27.48 9.23 -2.21
CA GLY A 92 27.53 9.90 -3.52
C GLY A 92 27.53 8.96 -4.73
N THR A 93 27.45 7.64 -4.52
CA THR A 93 27.43 6.64 -5.59
C THR A 93 26.09 6.65 -6.31
N SER A 94 26.10 6.73 -7.64
CA SER A 94 24.88 6.63 -8.45
C SER A 94 24.46 5.16 -8.57
N CYS A 95 23.18 4.89 -8.33
CA CYS A 95 22.60 3.56 -8.40
C CYS A 95 21.34 3.57 -9.28
N GLN A 96 21.09 2.44 -9.94
CA GLN A 96 19.96 2.22 -10.83
C GLN A 96 19.32 0.87 -10.55
N ARG A 97 17.98 0.78 -10.66
CA ARG A 97 17.21 -0.47 -10.57
C ARG A 97 16.12 -0.47 -11.61
N ASN A 98 16.07 -1.50 -12.43
CA ASN A 98 14.95 -1.79 -13.32
C ASN A 98 14.08 -2.88 -12.69
N GLN A 99 12.80 -2.60 -12.43
CA GLN A 99 11.88 -3.55 -11.82
C GLN A 99 10.42 -3.14 -12.07
N LEU A 100 9.50 -4.09 -11.97
CA LEU A 100 8.06 -3.79 -11.97
C LEU A 100 7.67 -2.92 -10.76
N PRO A 101 6.87 -1.85 -10.96
CA PRO A 101 6.44 -0.95 -9.88
C PRO A 101 5.28 -1.54 -9.07
N VAL A 102 5.35 -2.81 -8.68
CA VAL A 102 4.29 -3.47 -7.89
C VAL A 102 4.87 -4.25 -6.71
N VAL A 103 4.03 -4.51 -5.70
CA VAL A 103 4.33 -5.43 -4.60
C VAL A 103 3.19 -6.42 -4.42
N LEU A 104 3.48 -7.61 -3.92
CA LEU A 104 2.44 -8.52 -3.45
C LEU A 104 1.64 -7.86 -2.33
N SER A 105 0.32 -7.98 -2.39
CA SER A 105 -0.58 -7.24 -1.51
C SER A 105 -1.73 -8.10 -0.96
N TRP A 106 -1.41 -9.33 -0.57
CA TRP A 106 -2.30 -10.16 0.25
C TRP A 106 -2.38 -9.67 1.70
N ALA A 107 -1.27 -9.13 2.19
CA ALA A 107 -1.17 -8.48 3.48
C ALA A 107 -0.33 -7.22 3.33
N ILE A 108 -0.82 -6.11 3.91
CA ILE A 108 -0.10 -4.84 3.94
C ILE A 108 0.05 -4.41 5.39
N THR A 109 1.16 -3.76 5.70
CA THR A 109 1.33 -3.15 7.02
C THR A 109 0.37 -1.98 7.17
N VAL A 110 -0.08 -1.74 8.40
CA VAL A 110 -0.97 -0.60 8.71
C VAL A 110 -0.38 0.72 8.22
N HIS A 111 0.94 0.90 8.34
CA HIS A 111 1.64 2.07 7.81
C HIS A 111 1.47 2.26 6.31
N LYS A 112 1.56 1.17 5.52
CA LYS A 112 1.38 1.23 4.05
C LYS A 112 -0.08 1.34 3.65
N SER A 113 -1.02 1.03 4.55
CA SER A 113 -2.45 1.27 4.34
C SER A 113 -2.87 2.72 4.58
N GLN A 114 -2.03 3.56 5.18
CA GLN A 114 -2.39 4.93 5.53
C GLN A 114 -2.75 5.73 4.27
N GLY A 115 -3.97 6.29 4.25
CA GLY A 115 -4.52 7.00 3.09
C GLY A 115 -5.24 6.11 2.07
N LEU A 116 -5.14 4.78 2.18
CA LEU A 116 -5.93 3.85 1.38
C LEU A 116 -7.33 3.70 1.97
N THR A 117 -8.33 3.55 1.10
CA THR A 117 -9.67 3.10 1.49
C THR A 117 -9.81 1.66 1.03
N LEU A 118 -10.10 0.75 1.96
CA LEU A 118 -10.27 -0.68 1.69
C LEU A 118 -11.75 -1.04 1.82
N ASP A 119 -12.28 -1.78 0.85
CA ASP A 119 -13.67 -2.23 0.91
C ASP A 119 -13.90 -3.26 2.00
N ARG A 120 -12.93 -4.17 2.21
CA ARG A 120 -12.91 -5.15 3.31
C ARG A 120 -11.49 -5.35 3.82
N ALA A 121 -11.33 -5.54 5.12
CA ALA A 121 -10.03 -5.79 5.72
C ALA A 121 -10.11 -6.79 6.87
N VAL A 122 -9.13 -7.70 6.90
CA VAL A 122 -8.81 -8.50 8.08
C VAL A 122 -7.60 -7.85 8.72
N VAL A 123 -7.73 -7.40 9.97
CA VAL A 123 -6.69 -6.69 10.69
C VAL A 123 -6.07 -7.60 11.74
N ASP A 124 -4.76 -7.75 11.65
CA ASP A 124 -3.93 -8.29 12.72
C ASP A 124 -3.29 -7.13 13.48
N ILE A 125 -3.58 -7.04 14.77
CA ILE A 125 -3.05 -6.01 15.68
C ILE A 125 -1.85 -6.52 16.49
N GLY A 126 -1.34 -7.72 16.17
CA GLY A 126 -0.18 -8.37 16.77
C GLY A 126 -0.40 -8.79 18.22
N GLU A 127 0.68 -8.92 18.99
CA GLU A 127 0.64 -9.21 20.44
C GLU A 127 0.51 -7.95 21.31
N LYS A 128 0.95 -6.79 20.78
CA LYS A 128 0.95 -5.51 21.50
C LYS A 128 0.36 -4.41 20.62
N GLU A 129 -0.56 -3.67 21.22
CA GLU A 129 -1.16 -2.49 20.59
C GLU A 129 -0.15 -1.35 20.50
N SER A 130 -0.10 -0.70 19.35
CA SER A 130 0.67 0.52 19.15
C SER A 130 -0.28 1.70 19.03
N LEU A 131 -0.07 2.71 19.88
CA LEU A 131 -0.93 3.89 19.99
C LEU A 131 -1.09 4.56 18.60
N GLY A 132 -2.31 4.55 18.09
CA GLY A 132 -2.68 5.19 16.81
C GLY A 132 -2.61 4.27 15.59
N LEU A 133 -1.83 3.18 15.60
CA LEU A 133 -1.82 2.23 14.48
C LEU A 133 -3.12 1.44 14.40
N THR A 134 -3.63 0.98 15.53
CA THR A 134 -4.94 0.33 15.60
C THR A 134 -6.02 1.24 15.00
N PHE A 135 -6.04 2.52 15.38
CA PHE A 135 -6.97 3.49 14.79
C PHE A 135 -6.81 3.66 13.28
N VAL A 136 -5.57 3.76 12.79
CA VAL A 136 -5.29 3.85 11.34
C VAL A 136 -5.84 2.62 10.62
N ALA A 137 -5.62 1.42 11.15
CA ALA A 137 -6.13 0.18 10.57
C ALA A 137 -7.66 0.13 10.51
N LEU A 138 -8.33 0.51 11.60
CA LEU A 138 -9.81 0.54 11.68
C LEU A 138 -10.42 1.54 10.71
N SER A 139 -9.81 2.73 10.60
CA SER A 139 -10.28 3.81 9.72
C SER A 139 -10.09 3.51 8.22
N ARG A 140 -9.50 2.38 7.84
CA ARG A 140 -9.36 2.00 6.42
C ARG A 140 -10.66 1.47 5.82
N THR A 141 -11.54 0.92 6.65
CA THR A 141 -12.84 0.38 6.22
C THR A 141 -13.96 1.39 6.42
N ARG A 142 -14.95 1.40 5.53
CA ARG A 142 -16.09 2.34 5.60
C ARG A 142 -17.19 1.88 6.56
N LYS A 143 -17.33 0.57 6.75
CA LYS A 143 -18.38 -0.04 7.58
C LYS A 143 -17.75 -1.03 8.53
N LEU A 144 -18.30 -1.14 9.74
CA LEU A 144 -17.86 -2.12 10.72
C LEU A 144 -18.07 -3.57 10.23
N SER A 145 -19.08 -3.80 9.40
CA SER A 145 -19.36 -5.11 8.79
C SER A 145 -18.27 -5.61 7.84
N ASP A 146 -17.45 -4.70 7.34
CA ASP A 146 -16.38 -4.99 6.39
C ASP A 146 -15.01 -5.15 7.08
N LEU A 147 -15.00 -5.10 8.41
CA LEU A 147 -13.82 -5.23 9.26
C LEU A 147 -13.88 -6.54 10.05
N ALA A 148 -12.82 -7.34 9.96
CA ALA A 148 -12.61 -8.51 10.79
C ALA A 148 -11.24 -8.43 11.47
N PHE A 149 -11.10 -9.16 12.59
CA PHE A 149 -9.83 -9.28 13.29
C PHE A 149 -9.37 -10.72 13.30
N SER A 150 -8.09 -10.93 13.03
CA SER A 150 -7.46 -12.24 13.12
C SER A 150 -6.00 -12.05 13.57
N PRO A 151 -5.61 -12.58 14.74
CA PRO A 151 -6.43 -13.32 15.71
C PRO A 151 -7.46 -12.42 16.42
N MET A 152 -8.50 -13.03 17.00
CA MET A 152 -9.43 -12.32 17.89
C MET A 152 -8.67 -11.77 19.11
N PHE A 153 -9.02 -10.56 19.53
CA PHE A 153 -8.43 -9.90 20.69
C PHE A 153 -9.51 -9.56 21.72
N THR A 154 -9.11 -9.44 22.98
CA THR A 154 -10.03 -9.14 24.09
C THR A 154 -10.30 -7.65 24.22
N PHE A 155 -11.53 -7.26 24.55
CA PHE A 155 -11.92 -5.86 24.79
C PHE A 155 -11.02 -5.13 25.80
N GLU A 156 -10.54 -5.83 26.84
CA GLU A 156 -9.59 -5.28 27.83
C GLU A 156 -8.31 -4.73 27.20
N ARG A 157 -7.87 -5.32 26.08
CA ARG A 157 -6.64 -4.93 25.40
C ARG A 157 -6.78 -3.57 24.73
N LEU A 158 -7.95 -3.26 24.15
CA LEU A 158 -8.27 -1.91 23.66
C LEU A 158 -8.42 -0.91 24.80
N HIS A 159 -9.06 -1.32 25.90
CA HIS A 159 -9.27 -0.43 27.05
C HIS A 159 -7.96 0.00 27.72
N LYS A 160 -6.90 -0.83 27.66
CA LYS A 160 -5.56 -0.48 28.14
C LYS A 160 -4.92 0.66 27.34
N ILE A 161 -5.22 0.81 26.05
CA ILE A 161 -4.71 1.91 25.20
C ILE A 161 -5.18 3.26 25.72
N GLY A 162 -6.45 3.35 26.15
CA GLY A 162 -7.03 4.55 26.74
C GLY A 162 -6.35 5.00 28.04
N LYS A 163 -5.59 4.10 28.69
CA LYS A 163 -4.83 4.37 29.91
C LYS A 163 -3.32 4.48 29.68
N CYS A 164 -2.84 4.36 28.44
CA CYS A 164 -1.41 4.43 28.15
C CYS A 164 -0.87 5.86 28.31
N ALA A 165 0.34 5.98 28.88
CA ALA A 165 1.00 7.27 29.11
C ALA A 165 1.18 8.12 27.84
N GLY A 166 1.28 7.48 26.66
CA GLY A 166 1.39 8.16 25.38
C GLY A 166 0.11 8.80 24.84
N LEU A 167 -1.05 8.63 25.50
CA LEU A 167 -2.29 9.31 25.12
C LEU A 167 -2.32 10.76 25.62
N LYS A 168 -1.81 11.01 26.82
CA LYS A 168 -1.77 12.34 27.44
C LYS A 168 -1.06 13.40 26.58
N PRO A 169 0.19 13.18 26.09
CA PRO A 169 0.84 14.14 25.21
C PRO A 169 0.14 14.32 23.85
N ARG A 170 -0.66 13.34 23.39
CA ARG A 170 -1.48 13.50 22.18
C ARG A 170 -2.66 14.42 22.40
N LEU A 171 -3.35 14.27 23.54
CA LEU A 171 -4.46 15.15 23.92
C LEU A 171 -3.96 16.58 24.13
N ASP A 172 -2.82 16.74 24.81
CA ASP A 172 -2.22 18.05 25.05
C ASP A 172 -1.84 18.75 23.72
N GLU A 173 -1.32 18.01 22.73
CA GLU A 173 -1.02 18.56 21.40
C GLU A 173 -2.28 18.88 20.58
N GLU A 174 -3.33 18.05 20.63
CA GLU A 174 -4.62 18.35 19.99
C GLU A 174 -5.25 19.61 20.56
N GLU A 175 -5.19 19.80 21.88
CA GLU A 175 -5.64 21.01 22.57
C GLU A 175 -4.84 22.24 22.10
N ARG A 176 -3.50 22.12 22.06
CA ARG A 176 -2.61 23.18 21.55
C ARG A 176 -2.97 23.59 20.12
N LEU A 177 -3.18 22.61 19.23
CA LEU A 177 -3.54 22.86 17.83
C LEU A 177 -4.94 23.50 17.69
N ARG A 178 -5.91 23.10 18.53
CA ARG A 178 -7.24 23.73 18.55
C ARG A 178 -7.16 25.20 18.96
N ILE A 179 -6.41 25.50 20.02
CA ILE A 179 -6.21 26.88 20.50
C ILE A 179 -5.58 27.74 19.41
N MET A 180 -4.53 27.24 18.74
CA MET A 180 -3.90 27.95 17.60
C MET A 180 -4.85 28.17 16.43
N ALA A 181 -5.70 27.20 16.10
CA ALA A 181 -6.67 27.33 15.01
C ALA A 181 -7.73 28.40 15.32
N THR A 182 -8.22 28.46 16.55
CA THR A 182 -9.17 29.50 16.98
C THR A 182 -8.53 30.89 17.07
N ALA A 183 -7.26 30.98 17.45
CA ALA A 183 -6.54 32.27 17.56
C ALA A 183 -6.18 32.88 16.20
N ASN A 184 -6.05 32.08 15.14
CA ASN A 184 -5.78 32.55 13.78
C ASN A 184 -7.06 32.91 12.99
N MET A 185 -8.25 32.66 13.56
CA MET A 185 -9.55 32.99 12.97
C MET A 185 -10.20 34.25 13.54
N SER A 186 -9.53 34.91 14.51
CA SER A 186 -9.92 36.19 15.12
C SER A 186 -8.97 37.31 14.68
#